data_AF-A0A2H1FXY9-F1
#
_entry.id   AF-A0A2H1FXY9-F1
#
_cell.length_a   1.000
_cell.length_b   1.000
_cell.length_c   1.000
_cell.angle_alpha   90.00
_cell.angle_beta   90.00
_cell.angle_gamma   90.00
#
_symmetry.space_group_name_H-M   'P 1'
#
loop_
_entity.id
_entity.type
_entity.pdbx_description
1 polymer ?
#
loop_
_entity_poly.entity_id
_entity_poly.type
_entity_poly.pdbx_seq_one_letter_code
_entity_poly.pdbx_strand_id
1 'polypeptide(L)'
;MKPSDTLLWLASLANAQNYNNFKTKPSDLINTQCRDSDKLPTLTYGSKDIVFTICTEKYIKGTVLEVHNAIVDFASYPKWNTFVIDVEARSGSSLTPSPPPVGTKMTFTTTGLIPKVNTKSLEEISYVNPDVDGHSATRGTYAMSAWKGDMTKLAPLEHVNVVMNVGYGYTRYVSYESYYPGVTAAAIALKGKLQKQFDQQGEDLKKYVEGGSK
;
A
#
# COMPACT_ATOMS: atom_id res chain seq x y z
N MET A 1 17.42 -31.46 -10.46
CA MET A 1 17.23 -30.04 -10.10
C MET A 1 17.54 -29.22 -11.34
N LYS A 2 16.59 -28.39 -11.81
CA LYS A 2 16.77 -27.61 -13.04
C LYS A 2 17.54 -26.31 -12.74
N PRO A 3 18.34 -25.79 -13.68
CA PRO A 3 19.13 -24.57 -13.48
C PRO A 3 18.30 -23.27 -13.48
N SER A 4 16.97 -23.34 -13.60
CA SER A 4 16.07 -22.18 -13.66
C SER A 4 15.76 -21.56 -12.30
N ASP A 5 15.96 -22.31 -11.22
CA ASP A 5 15.47 -21.90 -9.90
C ASP A 5 16.51 -21.07 -9.13
N THR A 6 17.72 -20.95 -9.68
CA THR A 6 18.86 -20.25 -9.06
C THR A 6 18.93 -18.76 -9.42
N LEU A 7 18.22 -18.32 -10.47
CA LEU A 7 18.25 -16.92 -10.95
C LEU A 7 17.27 -15.99 -10.20
N LEU A 8 16.27 -16.53 -9.50
CA LEU A 8 15.35 -15.75 -8.67
C LEU A 8 15.96 -15.35 -7.31
N TRP A 9 17.05 -16.00 -6.87
CA TRP A 9 17.63 -15.78 -5.55
C TRP A 9 18.56 -14.56 -5.45
N LEU A 10 19.11 -14.07 -6.57
CA LEU A 10 20.06 -12.93 -6.58
C LEU A 10 19.40 -11.54 -6.65
N ALA A 11 18.09 -11.45 -6.88
CA ALA A 11 17.37 -10.17 -6.80
C ALA A 11 17.07 -9.71 -5.36
N SER A 12 17.35 -10.55 -4.36
CA SER A 12 17.02 -10.29 -2.95
C SER A 12 18.06 -9.45 -2.18
N LEU A 13 19.17 -9.02 -2.80
CA LEU A 13 20.30 -8.41 -2.06
C LEU A 13 20.86 -7.09 -2.62
N ALA A 14 20.21 -6.42 -3.57
CA ALA A 14 20.78 -5.19 -4.17
C ALA A 14 19.83 -3.97 -4.22
N ASN A 15 18.78 -3.94 -3.40
CA ASN A 15 18.23 -2.65 -2.96
C ASN A 15 18.71 -2.44 -1.54
N ALA A 16 19.93 -1.91 -1.40
CA ALA A 16 20.34 -1.19 -0.19
C ALA A 16 19.41 0.02 -0.05
N GLN A 17 18.19 -0.23 0.42
CA GLN A 17 17.21 0.82 0.66
C GLN A 17 17.83 1.75 1.70
N ASN A 18 17.74 3.06 1.49
CA ASN A 18 18.07 4.05 2.52
C ASN A 18 17.02 3.99 3.63
N TYR A 19 17.03 2.90 4.41
CA TYR A 19 16.25 2.67 5.63
C TYR A 19 16.53 3.74 6.71
N ASN A 20 17.56 4.55 6.54
CA ASN A 20 18.08 5.48 7.55
C ASN A 20 17.23 6.72 7.80
N ASN A 21 16.15 6.95 7.04
CA ASN A 21 15.31 8.15 7.15
C ASN A 21 13.86 7.89 7.58
N PHE A 22 13.49 6.64 7.91
CA PHE A 22 12.15 6.38 8.41
C PHE A 22 11.97 6.95 9.83
N LYS A 23 10.86 7.66 10.04
CA LYS A 23 10.46 8.13 11.37
C LYS A 23 9.80 7.03 12.20
N THR A 24 9.27 6.00 11.54
CA THR A 24 8.75 4.79 12.18
C THR A 24 9.29 3.57 11.45
N LYS A 25 9.83 2.59 12.18
CA LYS A 25 10.42 1.41 11.55
C LYS A 25 9.31 0.51 10.99
N PRO A 26 9.55 -0.19 9.86
CA PRO A 26 8.59 -1.17 9.35
C PRO A 26 8.18 -2.22 10.40
N SER A 27 9.13 -2.70 11.22
CA SER A 27 8.87 -3.66 12.31
C SER A 27 7.82 -3.17 13.32
N ASP A 28 7.71 -1.87 13.51
CA ASP A 28 6.81 -1.27 14.50
C ASP A 28 5.37 -1.19 13.96
N LEU A 29 5.18 -1.34 12.64
CA LEU A 29 3.90 -1.21 11.95
C LEU A 29 3.25 -2.55 11.58
N ILE A 30 3.97 -3.67 11.66
CA ILE A 30 3.47 -4.99 11.21
C ILE A 30 2.22 -5.48 11.95
N ASN A 31 1.97 -4.95 13.16
CA ASN A 31 0.83 -5.31 14.00
C ASN A 31 -0.29 -4.27 13.98
N THR A 32 -0.12 -3.18 13.24
CA THR A 32 -1.10 -2.10 13.12
C THR A 32 -2.46 -2.63 12.67
N GLN A 33 -3.51 -2.18 13.35
CA GLN A 33 -4.91 -2.41 13.04
C GLN A 33 -5.65 -1.08 12.95
N CYS A 34 -6.76 -1.06 12.21
CA CYS A 34 -7.55 0.18 12.06
C CYS A 34 -8.12 0.70 13.38
N ARG A 35 -8.32 -0.18 14.37
CA ARG A 35 -8.85 0.16 15.69
C ARG A 35 -7.80 0.72 16.67
N ASP A 36 -6.51 0.68 16.31
CA ASP A 36 -5.45 1.08 17.24
C ASP A 36 -5.47 2.59 17.52
N SER A 37 -5.81 3.39 16.51
CA SER A 37 -5.92 4.85 16.62
C SER A 37 -6.62 5.48 15.40
N ASP A 38 -7.26 6.63 15.60
CA ASP A 38 -7.72 7.50 14.51
C ASP A 38 -6.57 8.18 13.74
N LYS A 39 -5.32 8.03 14.22
CA LYS A 39 -4.10 8.60 13.65
C LYS A 39 -2.99 7.55 13.60
N LEU A 40 -2.92 6.80 12.50
CA LEU A 40 -1.95 5.72 12.35
C LEU A 40 -0.59 6.26 11.85
N PRO A 41 0.53 5.93 12.52
CA PRO A 41 1.87 6.37 12.10
C PRO A 41 2.23 5.83 10.72
N THR A 42 3.07 6.56 9.98
CA THR A 42 3.58 6.13 8.68
C THR A 42 5.11 6.06 8.68
N LEU A 43 5.69 5.36 7.71
CA LEU A 43 7.14 5.13 7.64
C LEU A 43 7.93 6.45 7.49
N THR A 44 7.51 7.29 6.55
CA THR A 44 8.20 8.52 6.18
C THR A 44 7.88 9.65 7.15
N TYR A 45 6.61 9.81 7.53
CA TYR A 45 6.16 11.00 8.27
C TYR A 45 5.91 10.76 9.76
N GLY A 46 5.83 9.50 10.21
CA GLY A 46 5.62 9.13 11.61
C GLY A 46 4.21 9.46 12.11
N SER A 47 4.01 9.48 13.43
CA SER A 47 2.71 9.79 14.05
C SER A 47 2.43 11.29 14.24
N LYS A 48 3.48 12.13 14.16
CA LYS A 48 3.37 13.54 14.50
C LYS A 48 2.56 14.29 13.44
N ASP A 49 1.69 15.18 13.90
CA ASP A 49 0.93 16.14 13.09
C ASP A 49 -0.08 15.51 12.10
N ILE A 50 -0.40 14.22 12.24
CA ILE A 50 -1.49 13.60 11.46
C ILE A 50 -2.78 14.38 11.69
N VAL A 51 -3.39 14.85 10.61
CA VAL A 51 -4.68 15.54 10.61
C VAL A 51 -5.80 14.52 10.71
N PHE A 52 -5.80 13.52 9.82
CA PHE A 52 -6.69 12.36 9.90
C PHE A 52 -6.09 11.15 9.19
N THR A 53 -6.57 9.97 9.57
CA THR A 53 -6.33 8.71 8.86
C THR A 53 -7.65 8.13 8.35
N ILE A 54 -7.59 7.46 7.20
CA ILE A 54 -8.60 6.51 6.73
C ILE A 54 -7.99 5.11 6.73
N CYS A 55 -8.76 4.09 7.07
CA CYS A 55 -8.23 2.73 7.24
C CYS A 55 -9.26 1.65 6.93
N THR A 56 -8.85 0.63 6.18
CA THR A 56 -9.60 -0.61 5.93
C THR A 56 -8.82 -1.81 6.46
N GLU A 57 -9.53 -2.77 7.04
CA GLU A 57 -8.97 -4.03 7.53
C GLU A 57 -9.84 -5.18 7.05
N LYS A 58 -9.20 -6.20 6.45
CA LYS A 58 -9.86 -7.38 5.89
C LYS A 58 -9.10 -8.65 6.24
N TYR A 59 -9.84 -9.73 6.37
CA TYR A 59 -9.30 -11.09 6.40
C TYR A 59 -9.54 -11.71 5.03
N ILE A 60 -8.45 -12.04 4.34
CA ILE A 60 -8.44 -12.55 2.97
C ILE A 60 -7.93 -13.99 3.01
N LYS A 61 -8.69 -14.91 2.42
CA LYS A 61 -8.26 -16.29 2.21
C LYS A 61 -7.22 -16.30 1.09
N GLY A 62 -5.99 -16.60 1.45
CA GLY A 62 -4.82 -16.48 0.59
C GLY A 62 -3.56 -16.31 1.44
N THR A 63 -2.41 -16.58 0.84
CA THR A 63 -1.09 -16.39 1.45
C THR A 63 -0.71 -14.91 1.49
N VAL A 64 0.21 -14.56 2.39
CA VAL A 64 0.78 -13.20 2.49
C VAL A 64 1.34 -12.74 1.13
N LEU A 65 2.02 -13.64 0.42
CA LEU A 65 2.63 -13.33 -0.87
C LEU A 65 1.59 -13.09 -1.97
N GLU A 66 0.51 -13.87 -2.02
CA GLU A 66 -0.58 -13.65 -2.99
C GLU A 66 -1.26 -12.29 -2.79
N VAL A 67 -1.58 -11.95 -1.54
CA VAL A 67 -2.20 -10.66 -1.19
C VAL A 67 -1.24 -9.51 -1.48
N HIS A 68 0.02 -9.62 -1.06
CA HIS A 68 1.02 -8.57 -1.27
C HIS A 68 1.31 -8.33 -2.74
N ASN A 69 1.50 -9.39 -3.54
CA ASN A 69 1.73 -9.28 -4.98
C ASN A 69 0.56 -8.61 -5.71
N ALA A 70 -0.69 -8.90 -5.31
CA ALA A 70 -1.85 -8.22 -5.88
C ALA A 70 -1.85 -6.70 -5.60
N ILE A 71 -1.38 -6.29 -4.42
CA ILE A 71 -1.26 -4.87 -4.03
C ILE A 71 -0.17 -4.16 -4.82
N VAL A 72 1.00 -4.79 -5.00
CA VAL A 72 2.17 -4.12 -5.61
C VAL A 72 2.30 -4.32 -7.11
N ASP A 73 1.41 -5.11 -7.74
CA ASP A 73 1.27 -5.19 -9.18
C ASP A 73 0.48 -4.00 -9.74
N PHE A 74 1.11 -2.82 -9.70
CA PHE A 74 0.50 -1.55 -10.11
C PHE A 74 -0.05 -1.57 -11.54
N ALA A 75 0.55 -2.33 -12.45
CA ALA A 75 0.05 -2.48 -13.83
C ALA A 75 -1.29 -3.25 -13.90
N SER A 76 -1.56 -4.14 -12.95
CA SER A 76 -2.83 -4.87 -12.83
C SER A 76 -3.76 -4.29 -11.77
N TYR A 77 -3.36 -3.25 -11.05
CA TYR A 77 -4.14 -2.64 -9.96
C TYR A 77 -5.58 -2.30 -10.35
N PRO A 78 -5.84 -1.68 -11.54
CA PRO A 78 -7.21 -1.40 -11.97
C PRO A 78 -8.04 -2.64 -12.29
N LYS A 79 -7.41 -3.81 -12.49
CA LYS A 79 -8.15 -5.06 -12.75
C LYS A 79 -8.92 -5.53 -11.53
N TRP A 80 -8.46 -5.21 -10.32
CA TRP A 80 -9.15 -5.60 -9.08
C TRP A 80 -9.75 -4.41 -8.33
N ASN A 81 -9.20 -3.21 -8.42
CA ASN A 81 -9.73 -2.04 -7.71
C ASN A 81 -10.85 -1.34 -8.53
N THR A 82 -11.97 -0.96 -7.91
CA THR A 82 -13.04 -0.19 -8.58
C THR A 82 -12.91 1.32 -8.43
N PHE A 83 -12.18 1.79 -7.40
CA PHE A 83 -11.94 3.20 -7.15
C PHE A 83 -10.76 3.74 -7.97
N VAL A 84 -9.65 2.98 -8.04
CA VAL A 84 -8.49 3.24 -8.89
C VAL A 84 -8.74 2.59 -10.25
N ILE A 85 -8.92 3.41 -11.27
CA ILE A 85 -9.28 2.96 -12.63
C ILE A 85 -8.10 2.92 -13.59
N ASP A 86 -6.98 3.55 -13.22
CA ASP A 86 -5.76 3.55 -14.01
C ASP A 86 -4.54 3.91 -13.14
N VAL A 87 -3.38 3.32 -13.47
CA VAL A 87 -2.10 3.61 -12.83
C VAL A 87 -1.02 3.71 -13.91
N GLU A 88 -0.38 4.87 -14.00
CA GLU A 88 0.64 5.15 -15.00
C GLU A 88 1.98 5.49 -14.33
N ALA A 89 3.09 4.95 -14.85
CA ALA A 89 4.41 5.44 -14.49
C ALA A 89 4.60 6.86 -15.03
N ARG A 90 5.22 7.74 -14.24
CA ARG A 90 5.60 9.09 -14.68
C ARG A 90 6.90 9.07 -15.47
N SER A 91 7.16 10.13 -16.24
CA SER A 91 8.37 10.26 -17.05
C SER A 91 9.64 9.92 -16.25
N GLY A 92 10.42 8.98 -16.77
CA GLY A 92 11.64 8.47 -16.12
C GLY A 92 11.43 7.37 -15.09
N SER A 93 10.21 6.84 -14.94
CA SER A 93 9.87 5.68 -14.10
C SER A 93 9.25 4.56 -14.94
N SER A 94 9.19 3.34 -14.38
CA SER A 94 8.54 2.19 -15.00
C SER A 94 7.74 1.42 -13.95
N LEU A 95 6.57 0.88 -14.33
CA LEU A 95 5.82 -0.08 -13.50
C LEU A 95 6.35 -1.52 -13.63
N THR A 96 7.41 -1.72 -14.42
CA THR A 96 8.11 -3.00 -14.57
C THR A 96 9.56 -2.87 -14.10
N PRO A 97 10.12 -3.88 -13.40
CA PRO A 97 9.48 -5.14 -12.97
C PRO A 97 8.37 -4.92 -11.92
N SER A 98 7.63 -5.98 -11.59
CA SER A 98 6.60 -5.97 -10.53
C SER A 98 7.11 -6.76 -9.31
N PRO A 99 7.20 -6.16 -8.11
CA PRO A 99 6.94 -4.76 -7.80
C PRO A 99 7.97 -3.80 -8.44
N PRO A 100 7.59 -2.56 -8.78
CA PRO A 100 8.53 -1.55 -9.23
C PRO A 100 9.51 -1.16 -8.12
N PRO A 101 10.71 -0.65 -8.47
CA PRO A 101 11.67 -0.17 -7.48
C PRO A 101 11.10 0.95 -6.58
N VAL A 102 11.57 1.03 -5.34
CA VAL A 102 11.33 2.19 -4.47
C VAL A 102 11.81 3.48 -5.15
N GLY A 103 11.07 4.56 -5.01
CA GLY A 103 11.28 5.82 -5.71
C GLY A 103 10.61 5.91 -7.08
N THR A 104 10.00 4.81 -7.57
CA THR A 104 9.15 4.84 -8.77
C THR A 104 8.02 5.85 -8.57
N LYS A 105 7.91 6.81 -9.49
CA LYS A 105 6.86 7.83 -9.48
C LYS A 105 5.72 7.40 -10.39
N MET A 106 4.50 7.48 -9.87
CA MET A 106 3.28 7.02 -10.52
C MET A 106 2.16 8.05 -10.39
N THR A 107 1.17 7.90 -11.26
CA THR A 107 -0.09 8.65 -11.22
C THR A 107 -1.23 7.66 -11.08
N PHE A 108 -1.98 7.77 -9.99
CA PHE A 108 -3.24 7.07 -9.81
C PHE A 108 -4.36 7.92 -10.37
N THR A 109 -5.15 7.36 -11.28
CA THR A 109 -6.42 7.96 -11.69
C THR A 109 -7.54 7.23 -10.96
N THR A 110 -8.38 7.98 -10.24
CA THR A 110 -9.54 7.44 -9.53
C THR A 110 -10.85 7.90 -10.16
N THR A 111 -11.95 7.20 -9.87
CA THR A 111 -13.30 7.66 -10.23
C THR A 111 -13.71 8.96 -9.52
N GLY A 112 -12.90 9.41 -8.55
CA GLY A 112 -13.14 10.57 -7.70
C GLY A 112 -14.28 10.38 -6.70
N LEU A 113 -14.44 11.37 -5.83
CA LEU A 113 -15.45 11.39 -4.76
C LEU A 113 -16.70 12.21 -5.14
N ILE A 114 -16.62 12.90 -6.27
CA ILE A 114 -17.71 13.66 -6.89
C ILE A 114 -18.13 12.86 -8.11
N PRO A 115 -19.41 12.48 -8.24
CA PRO A 115 -19.87 11.69 -9.37
C PRO A 115 -19.45 12.28 -10.71
N LYS A 116 -18.92 11.43 -11.61
CA LYS A 116 -18.46 11.78 -12.96
C LYS A 116 -17.22 12.68 -13.02
N VAL A 117 -16.52 12.90 -11.90
CA VAL A 117 -15.29 13.69 -11.86
C VAL A 117 -14.14 12.80 -11.41
N ASN A 118 -13.35 12.32 -12.35
CA ASN A 118 -12.13 11.59 -12.05
C ASN A 118 -11.10 12.52 -11.40
N THR A 119 -10.27 11.98 -10.51
CA THR A 119 -9.16 12.71 -9.90
C THR A 119 -7.84 11.99 -10.15
N LYS A 120 -6.75 12.74 -10.10
CA LYS A 120 -5.39 12.19 -10.20
C LYS A 120 -4.63 12.44 -8.91
N SER A 121 -3.96 11.40 -8.41
CA SER A 121 -3.00 11.49 -7.31
C SER A 121 -1.61 11.19 -7.86
N LEU A 122 -0.62 12.00 -7.45
CA LEU A 122 0.78 11.83 -7.84
C LEU A 122 1.52 11.20 -6.67
N GLU A 123 2.09 10.03 -6.88
CA GLU A 123 2.61 9.21 -5.77
C GLU A 123 3.99 8.63 -6.10
N GLU A 124 4.73 8.29 -5.06
CA GLU A 124 6.07 7.71 -5.13
C GLU A 124 6.14 6.52 -4.18
N ILE A 125 6.59 5.36 -4.67
CA ILE A 125 6.82 4.18 -3.84
C ILE A 125 7.86 4.52 -2.78
N SER A 126 7.49 4.48 -1.50
CA SER A 126 8.38 4.75 -0.37
C SER A 126 8.91 3.46 0.27
N TYR A 127 8.18 2.35 0.16
CA TYR A 127 8.58 1.07 0.73
C TYR A 127 7.94 -0.12 0.01
N VAL A 128 8.70 -1.19 -0.20
CA VAL A 128 8.18 -2.51 -0.59
C VAL A 128 9.08 -3.57 0.02
N ASN A 129 8.50 -4.48 0.80
CA ASN A 129 9.19 -5.65 1.30
C ASN A 129 8.20 -6.83 1.49
N PRO A 130 8.38 -7.95 0.76
CA PRO A 130 7.53 -9.14 0.91
C PRO A 130 7.86 -9.99 2.14
N ASP A 131 8.92 -9.68 2.89
CA ASP A 131 9.34 -10.40 4.10
C ASP A 131 9.90 -9.41 5.15
N VAL A 132 8.99 -8.74 5.85
CA VAL A 132 9.36 -7.80 6.93
C VAL A 132 9.73 -8.60 8.17
N ASP A 133 10.92 -8.34 8.73
CA ASP A 133 11.32 -8.93 10.01
C ASP A 133 10.42 -8.41 11.13
N GLY A 134 9.58 -9.31 11.64
CA GLY A 134 8.73 -9.09 12.81
C GLY A 134 9.15 -9.92 14.02
N HIS A 135 10.40 -10.37 14.05
CA HIS A 135 10.91 -11.33 15.03
C HIS A 135 10.16 -12.67 15.04
N SER A 136 9.47 -12.99 13.93
CA SER A 136 8.87 -14.30 13.70
C SER A 136 9.95 -15.28 13.26
N ALA A 137 9.91 -16.50 13.81
CA ALA A 137 10.76 -17.60 13.35
C ALA A 137 10.41 -18.08 11.92
N THR A 138 9.29 -17.61 11.35
CA THR A 138 8.79 -18.05 10.03
C THR A 138 8.88 -16.91 9.02
N ARG A 139 9.64 -17.11 7.94
CA ARG A 139 9.66 -16.19 6.79
C ARG A 139 8.29 -16.09 6.13
N GLY A 140 7.98 -14.93 5.55
CA GLY A 140 6.70 -14.68 4.88
C GLY A 140 5.52 -14.54 5.85
N THR A 141 5.79 -14.27 7.14
CA THR A 141 4.73 -13.95 8.11
C THR A 141 4.16 -12.56 7.87
N TYR A 142 4.99 -11.62 7.43
CA TYR A 142 4.65 -10.22 7.25
C TYR A 142 5.16 -9.69 5.91
N ALA A 143 4.32 -8.94 5.21
CA ALA A 143 4.72 -8.14 4.06
C ALA A 143 4.16 -6.73 4.21
N MET A 144 4.85 -5.76 3.62
CA MET A 144 4.46 -4.37 3.70
C MET A 144 4.81 -3.62 2.42
N SER A 145 3.99 -2.65 2.08
CA SER A 145 4.26 -1.69 1.03
C SER A 145 3.72 -0.33 1.43
N ALA A 146 4.41 0.72 1.00
CA ALA A 146 3.97 2.08 1.22
C ALA A 146 4.34 2.96 0.02
N TRP A 147 3.53 3.99 -0.16
CA TRP A 147 3.77 5.04 -1.13
C TRP A 147 3.24 6.36 -0.60
N LYS A 148 3.88 7.45 -0.99
CA LYS A 148 3.62 8.79 -0.47
C LYS A 148 3.25 9.74 -1.60
N GLY A 149 2.45 10.75 -1.27
CA GLY A 149 2.12 11.82 -2.20
C GLY A 149 3.37 12.60 -2.63
N ASP A 150 3.44 13.01 -3.90
CA ASP A 150 4.47 13.91 -4.39
C ASP A 150 4.33 15.28 -3.72
N MET A 151 5.18 15.49 -2.72
CA MET A 151 5.28 16.69 -1.89
C MET A 151 5.49 18.00 -2.65
N THR A 152 5.91 17.93 -3.92
CA THR A 152 6.09 19.14 -4.73
C THR A 152 4.76 19.76 -5.18
N LYS A 153 3.64 19.02 -5.08
CA LYS A 153 2.34 19.45 -5.59
C LYS A 153 1.16 19.17 -4.67
N LEU A 154 1.30 18.25 -3.73
CA LEU A 154 0.22 17.79 -2.85
C LEU A 154 0.59 17.96 -1.38
N ALA A 155 -0.45 18.01 -0.54
CA ALA A 155 -0.29 17.88 0.89
C ALA A 155 0.40 16.55 1.24
N PRO A 156 1.25 16.51 2.27
CA PRO A 156 1.85 15.26 2.71
C PRO A 156 0.78 14.23 3.07
N LEU A 157 0.88 13.08 2.41
CA LEU A 157 0.12 11.87 2.69
C LEU A 157 1.03 10.66 2.47
N GLU A 158 0.75 9.58 3.19
CA GLU A 158 1.38 8.28 2.94
C GLU A 158 0.37 7.17 3.14
N HIS A 159 0.24 6.33 2.11
CA HIS A 159 -0.55 5.10 2.09
C HIS A 159 0.37 3.97 2.53
N VAL A 160 -0.05 3.22 3.56
CA VAL A 160 0.65 2.03 4.04
C VAL A 160 -0.27 0.83 3.93
N ASN A 161 0.29 -0.30 3.50
CA ASN A 161 -0.35 -1.61 3.46
C ASN A 161 0.47 -2.57 4.30
N VAL A 162 -0.19 -3.25 5.23
CA VAL A 162 0.38 -4.27 6.09
C VAL A 162 -0.37 -5.56 5.84
N VAL A 163 0.37 -6.62 5.59
CA VAL A 163 -0.15 -7.94 5.26
C VAL A 163 0.47 -8.92 6.24
N MET A 164 -0.34 -9.69 6.96
CA MET A 164 0.18 -10.69 7.89
C MET A 164 -0.57 -12.00 7.86
N ASN A 165 0.15 -13.09 8.04
CA ASN A 165 -0.44 -14.40 8.21
C ASN A 165 -1.13 -14.49 9.58
N VAL A 166 -2.40 -14.91 9.61
CA VAL A 166 -3.16 -15.15 10.86
C VAL A 166 -3.54 -16.62 11.07
N GLY A 167 -2.97 -17.51 10.25
CA GLY A 167 -3.22 -18.96 10.30
C GLY A 167 -4.37 -19.41 9.42
N TYR A 168 -4.52 -20.73 9.28
CA TYR A 168 -5.63 -21.38 8.56
C TYR A 168 -5.82 -20.93 7.09
N GLY A 169 -4.74 -20.50 6.44
CA GLY A 169 -4.78 -19.99 5.07
C GLY A 169 -5.41 -18.61 4.94
N TYR A 170 -5.51 -17.86 6.04
CA TYR A 170 -5.96 -16.48 6.06
C TYR A 170 -4.82 -15.51 6.29
N THR A 171 -4.93 -14.38 5.60
CA THR A 171 -4.06 -13.24 5.69
C THR A 171 -4.88 -12.03 6.13
N ARG A 172 -4.43 -11.34 7.18
CA ARG A 172 -4.97 -10.04 7.57
C ARG A 172 -4.30 -8.97 6.72
N TYR A 173 -5.13 -8.21 6.02
CA TYR A 173 -4.76 -7.04 5.24
C TYR A 173 -5.24 -5.79 5.98
N VAL A 174 -4.32 -4.87 6.25
CA VAL A 174 -4.60 -3.54 6.76
C VAL A 174 -4.06 -2.54 5.76
N SER A 175 -4.91 -1.61 5.33
CA SER A 175 -4.50 -0.51 4.48
C SER A 175 -5.03 0.79 5.02
N TYR A 176 -4.13 1.75 5.16
CA TYR A 176 -4.50 3.08 5.64
C TYR A 176 -3.73 4.16 4.91
N GLU A 177 -4.29 5.36 4.94
CA GLU A 177 -3.66 6.56 4.44
C GLU A 177 -3.80 7.66 5.47
N SER A 178 -2.66 8.20 5.89
CA SER A 178 -2.58 9.28 6.86
C SER A 178 -2.26 10.60 6.17
N TYR A 179 -3.05 11.62 6.45
CA TYR A 179 -2.93 12.96 5.90
C TYR A 179 -2.33 13.90 6.94
N TYR A 180 -1.39 14.75 6.50
CA TYR A 180 -0.61 15.66 7.34
C TYR A 180 -0.96 17.13 7.06
N PRO A 181 -0.38 18.11 7.79
CA PRO A 181 -0.70 19.52 7.60
C PRO A 181 -0.42 19.96 6.16
N GLY A 182 -1.34 20.74 5.59
CA GLY A 182 -1.36 21.10 4.17
C GLY A 182 -2.54 20.48 3.42
N VAL A 183 -3.23 19.49 4.01
CA VAL A 183 -4.49 18.96 3.45
C VAL A 183 -5.57 20.04 3.43
N THR A 184 -6.33 20.11 2.34
CA THR A 184 -7.35 21.16 2.15
C THR A 184 -8.57 20.90 3.02
N ALA A 185 -9.29 21.97 3.40
CA ALA A 185 -10.57 21.85 4.11
C ALA A 185 -11.59 20.99 3.34
N ALA A 186 -11.55 21.03 1.99
CA ALA A 186 -12.38 20.20 1.13
C ALA A 186 -12.05 18.71 1.28
N ALA A 187 -10.76 18.34 1.33
CA ALA A 187 -10.34 16.95 1.56
C ALA A 187 -10.77 16.46 2.96
N ILE A 188 -10.66 17.30 3.99
CA ILE A 188 -11.16 16.99 5.34
C ILE A 188 -12.67 16.74 5.32
N ALA A 189 -13.44 17.61 4.65
CA ALA A 189 -14.90 17.45 4.51
C ALA A 189 -15.30 16.17 3.75
N LEU A 190 -14.40 15.63 2.91
CA LEU A 190 -14.62 14.42 2.14
C LEU A 190 -14.09 13.15 2.82
N LYS A 191 -13.53 13.24 4.05
CA LYS A 191 -12.99 12.08 4.81
C LYS A 191 -13.94 10.89 4.82
N GLY A 192 -15.22 11.10 5.13
CA GLY A 192 -16.20 10.01 5.20
C GLY A 192 -16.47 9.32 3.86
N LYS A 193 -16.32 10.05 2.74
CA LYS A 193 -16.41 9.46 1.39
C LYS A 193 -15.12 8.72 1.03
N LEU A 194 -13.96 9.29 1.37
CA LEU A 194 -12.66 8.62 1.21
C LEU A 194 -12.62 7.28 1.95
N GLN A 195 -13.05 7.27 3.22
CA GLN A 195 -13.14 6.05 4.03
C GLN A 195 -13.95 4.96 3.33
N LYS A 196 -15.13 5.30 2.78
CA LYS A 196 -15.96 4.33 2.04
C LYS A 196 -15.26 3.76 0.80
N GLN A 197 -14.46 4.57 0.09
CA GLN A 197 -13.68 4.08 -1.06
C GLN A 197 -12.55 3.15 -0.61
N PHE A 198 -11.89 3.45 0.51
CA PHE A 198 -10.90 2.55 1.12
C PHE A 198 -11.51 1.22 1.57
N ASP A 199 -12.69 1.26 2.18
CA ASP A 199 -13.41 0.05 2.57
C ASP A 199 -13.76 -0.81 1.33
N GLN A 200 -14.24 -0.16 0.26
CA GLN A 200 -14.56 -0.81 -1.01
C GLN A 200 -13.31 -1.41 -1.67
N GLN A 201 -12.19 -0.69 -1.69
CA GLN A 201 -10.90 -1.19 -2.17
C GLN A 201 -10.46 -2.46 -1.42
N GLY A 202 -10.68 -2.51 -0.10
CA GLY A 202 -10.40 -3.72 0.69
C GLY A 202 -11.31 -4.89 0.31
N GLU A 203 -12.60 -4.65 0.10
CA GLU A 203 -13.53 -5.68 -0.39
C GLU A 203 -13.20 -6.17 -1.80
N ASP A 204 -12.79 -5.26 -2.68
CA ASP A 204 -12.39 -5.55 -4.05
C ASP A 204 -11.14 -6.44 -4.10
N LEU A 205 -10.11 -6.10 -3.30
CA LEU A 205 -8.91 -6.92 -3.17
C LEU A 205 -9.24 -8.32 -2.63
N LYS A 206 -10.08 -8.38 -1.58
CA LYS A 206 -10.54 -9.65 -1.01
C LYS A 206 -11.20 -10.52 -2.07
N LYS A 207 -12.17 -9.98 -2.81
CA LYS A 207 -12.85 -10.71 -3.90
C LYS A 207 -11.86 -11.20 -4.95
N TYR A 208 -10.93 -10.35 -5.38
CA TYR A 208 -9.96 -10.70 -6.41
C TYR A 208 -9.04 -11.86 -5.99
N VAL A 209 -8.46 -11.79 -4.78
CA VAL A 209 -7.55 -12.83 -4.27
C VAL A 209 -8.31 -14.14 -3.99
N GLU A 210 -9.56 -14.05 -3.52
CA GLU A 210 -10.39 -15.23 -3.21
C GLU A 210 -11.04 -15.87 -4.45
N GLY A 211 -10.78 -15.35 -5.65
CA GLY A 211 -11.29 -15.89 -6.91
C GLY A 211 -12.72 -15.49 -7.26
N GLY A 212 -13.25 -14.44 -6.65
CA GLY A 212 -14.52 -13.82 -7.04
C GLY A 212 -14.36 -12.97 -8.31
N SER A 213 -15.37 -12.97 -9.18
CA SER A 213 -15.48 -12.00 -10.27
C SER A 213 -15.89 -10.62 -9.73
N LYS A 214 -15.35 -9.55 -10.33
CA LYS A 214 -15.79 -8.16 -10.11
C LYS A 214 -17.27 -7.96 -10.40
#